data_AF-A0A1B6HPS5-F1
#
_entry.id   AF-A0A1B6HPS5-F1
#
_cell.length_a   1.000
_cell.length_b   1.000
_cell.length_c   1.000
_cell.angle_alpha   90.00
_cell.angle_beta   90.00
_cell.angle_gamma   90.00
#
_symmetry.space_group_name_H-M   'P 1'
#
loop_
_entity.id
_entity.type
_entity.pdbx_description
1 polymer ?
#
loop_
_entity_poly.entity_id
_entity_poly.type
_entity_poly.pdbx_seq_one_letter_code
_entity_poly.pdbx_strand_id
1 'polypeptide(L)'
;DFLARRDFDLVINLPMRNGGARRVSSFMTYGYRTRRLAVEYSVPLVTDVKCAKLLVEAMLSINKEPRMKTHTDCLSSHRMVKLPGLIDVHVHVREPGATHKEDFSTGTAAALAGGITLICAMPNTAPAITDQATFSLAKDLAAAKARCDYAIFLGA
;
A
#
# COMPACT_ATOMS: atom_id res chain seq x y z
N ASP A 1 21.72 0.99 13.53
CA ASP A 1 21.18 -0.12 12.73
C ASP A 1 19.77 -0.43 13.24
N PHE A 2 18.73 -0.33 12.42
CA PHE A 2 17.33 -0.49 12.87
C PHE A 2 17.08 -1.83 13.56
N LEU A 3 17.77 -2.89 13.13
CA LEU A 3 17.68 -4.22 13.73
C LEU A 3 18.30 -4.28 15.14
N ALA A 4 19.40 -3.56 15.38
CA ALA A 4 20.02 -3.48 16.70
C ALA A 4 19.16 -2.73 17.73
N ARG A 5 18.21 -1.90 17.26
CA ARG A 5 17.26 -1.16 18.10
C ARG A 5 15.95 -1.93 18.36
N ARG A 6 15.79 -3.14 17.80
CA ARG A 6 14.54 -3.93 17.83
C ARG A 6 13.34 -3.15 17.27
N ASP A 7 13.57 -2.40 16.20
CA ASP A 7 12.52 -1.64 15.51
C ASP A 7 11.65 -2.49 14.58
N PHE A 8 11.99 -3.78 14.36
CA PHE A 8 11.24 -4.72 13.53
C PHE A 8 10.70 -5.90 14.33
N ASP A 9 9.45 -6.26 14.08
CA ASP A 9 8.81 -7.46 14.64
C ASP A 9 8.71 -8.62 13.64
N LEU A 10 8.95 -8.36 12.34
CA LEU A 10 9.02 -9.37 11.29
C LEU A 10 9.96 -8.92 10.18
N VAL A 11 10.75 -9.86 9.66
CA VAL A 11 11.61 -9.64 8.48
C VAL A 11 11.21 -10.61 7.37
N ILE A 12 10.81 -10.09 6.21
CA ILE A 12 10.60 -10.87 4.99
C ILE A 12 11.75 -10.57 4.03
N ASN A 13 12.59 -11.56 3.75
CA ASN A 13 13.83 -11.40 3.00
C ASN A 13 14.01 -12.54 1.99
N LEU A 14 13.31 -12.39 0.85
CA LEU A 14 13.18 -13.38 -0.20
C LEU A 14 14.35 -13.34 -1.20
N PRO A 15 14.83 -14.50 -1.68
CA PRO A 15 15.84 -14.56 -2.74
C PRO A 15 15.27 -14.08 -4.09
N MET A 16 16.09 -13.40 -4.89
CA MET A 16 15.72 -12.98 -6.24
C MET A 16 15.64 -14.19 -7.19
N ARG A 17 14.59 -14.23 -8.03
CA ARG A 17 14.25 -15.33 -8.97
C ARG A 17 15.39 -15.78 -9.91
N ASN A 18 16.31 -14.87 -10.27
CA ASN A 18 17.45 -15.13 -11.17
C ASN A 18 18.82 -15.05 -10.48
N GLY A 19 18.88 -15.04 -9.15
CA GLY A 19 20.14 -14.98 -8.39
C GLY A 19 20.85 -16.33 -8.26
N GLY A 20 20.80 -17.16 -9.31
CA GLY A 20 21.49 -18.44 -9.35
C GLY A 20 22.98 -18.27 -9.05
N ALA A 21 23.48 -19.19 -8.23
CA ALA A 21 24.87 -19.40 -7.86
C ALA A 21 25.54 -18.33 -6.97
N ARG A 22 25.89 -18.76 -5.75
CA ARG A 22 27.11 -18.37 -5.00
C ARG A 22 27.62 -16.94 -5.30
N ARG A 23 27.05 -15.94 -4.61
CA ARG A 23 27.87 -14.75 -4.31
C ARG A 23 28.98 -15.19 -3.36
N VAL A 24 30.22 -14.85 -3.70
CA VAL A 24 31.43 -15.15 -2.93
C VAL A 24 31.18 -14.82 -1.45
N SER A 25 31.61 -15.70 -0.53
CA SER A 25 31.36 -15.57 0.92
C SER A 25 31.84 -14.23 1.52
N SER A 26 32.69 -13.49 0.81
CA SER A 26 33.17 -12.15 1.14
C SER A 26 32.16 -11.02 0.92
N PHE A 27 31.09 -11.23 0.13
CA PHE A 27 30.10 -10.19 -0.12
C PHE A 27 28.97 -10.22 0.91
N MET A 28 29.15 -9.50 2.03
CA MET A 28 28.10 -9.23 3.01
C MET A 28 27.08 -8.23 2.43
N THR A 29 26.13 -8.74 1.64
CA THR A 29 24.99 -7.96 1.17
C THR A 29 24.16 -7.45 2.35
N TYR A 30 23.45 -6.34 2.14
CA TYR A 30 22.53 -5.82 3.16
C TYR A 30 21.49 -6.87 3.55
N GLY A 31 20.93 -7.60 2.58
CA GLY A 31 20.01 -8.72 2.84
C GLY A 31 20.62 -9.84 3.69
N TYR A 32 21.89 -10.22 3.47
CA TYR A 32 22.55 -11.21 4.34
C TYR A 32 22.71 -10.69 5.78
N ARG A 33 23.14 -9.43 5.95
CA ARG A 33 23.26 -8.79 7.27
C ARG A 33 21.92 -8.75 7.99
N THR A 34 20.87 -8.30 7.32
CA THR A 34 19.51 -8.24 7.89
C THR A 34 19.03 -9.61 8.35
N ARG A 35 19.29 -10.67 7.56
CA ARG A 35 18.94 -12.04 7.92
C ARG A 35 19.69 -12.52 9.17
N ARG A 36 21.00 -12.27 9.23
CA ARG A 36 21.83 -12.65 10.39
C ARG A 36 21.39 -11.94 11.66
N LEU A 37 21.21 -10.62 11.59
CA LEU A 37 20.75 -9.82 12.72
C LEU A 37 19.35 -10.23 13.19
N ALA A 38 18.42 -10.57 12.26
CA ALA A 38 17.10 -11.08 12.65
C ALA A 38 17.20 -12.37 13.48
N VAL A 39 18.07 -13.31 13.09
CA VAL A 39 18.34 -14.52 13.87
C VAL A 39 18.98 -14.19 15.22
N GLU A 40 20.00 -13.33 15.25
CA GLU A 40 20.71 -12.93 16.47
C GLU A 40 19.78 -12.26 17.49
N TYR A 41 18.87 -11.41 17.03
CA TYR A 41 17.93 -10.69 17.89
C TYR A 41 16.59 -11.41 18.10
N SER A 42 16.45 -12.66 17.62
CA SER A 42 15.21 -13.46 17.71
C SER A 42 13.98 -12.76 17.12
N VAL A 43 14.18 -12.03 16.01
CA VAL A 43 13.10 -11.43 15.23
C VAL A 43 12.60 -12.48 14.21
N PRO A 44 11.28 -12.75 14.14
CA PRO A 44 10.68 -13.62 13.14
C PRO A 44 11.18 -13.30 11.71
N LEU A 45 11.54 -14.35 10.96
CA LEU A 45 12.21 -14.22 9.67
C LEU A 45 11.59 -15.18 8.64
N VAL A 46 11.15 -14.65 7.51
CA VAL A 46 10.67 -15.41 6.34
C VAL A 46 11.64 -15.25 5.19
N THR A 47 12.23 -16.35 4.73
CA THR A 47 13.21 -16.34 3.62
C THR A 47 12.75 -17.06 2.37
N ASP A 48 11.68 -17.84 2.44
CA ASP A 48 11.18 -18.64 1.32
C ASP A 48 9.92 -18.02 0.71
N VAL A 49 9.86 -18.01 -0.63
CA VAL A 49 8.75 -17.39 -1.37
C VAL A 49 7.43 -18.12 -1.12
N LYS A 50 7.45 -19.45 -0.96
CA LYS A 50 6.24 -20.23 -0.65
C LYS A 50 5.76 -19.93 0.77
N CYS A 51 6.68 -19.86 1.74
CA CYS A 51 6.32 -19.48 3.11
C CYS A 51 5.74 -18.06 3.19
N ALA A 52 6.28 -17.10 2.42
CA ALA A 52 5.71 -15.75 2.35
C ALA A 52 4.31 -15.74 1.73
N LYS A 53 4.07 -16.52 0.67
CA LYS A 53 2.72 -16.69 0.10
C LYS A 53 1.75 -17.27 1.11
N LEU A 54 2.14 -18.34 1.81
CA LEU A 54 1.32 -18.96 2.85
C LEU A 54 1.01 -17.99 3.99
N LEU A 55 1.96 -17.16 4.39
CA LEU A 55 1.73 -16.11 5.39
C LEU A 55 0.64 -15.13 4.93
N VAL A 56 0.74 -14.64 3.69
CA VAL A 56 -0.25 -13.72 3.10
C VAL A 56 -1.62 -14.39 2.97
N GLU A 57 -1.68 -15.62 2.47
CA GLU A 57 -2.92 -16.40 2.35
C GLU A 57 -3.57 -16.66 3.72
N ALA A 58 -2.76 -16.97 4.74
CA ALA A 58 -3.24 -17.15 6.11
C ALA A 58 -3.83 -15.84 6.66
N MET A 59 -3.15 -14.70 6.47
CA MET A 59 -3.62 -13.37 6.90
C MET A 59 -4.95 -13.01 6.24
N LEU A 60 -5.09 -13.27 4.93
CA LEU A 60 -6.33 -13.06 4.19
C LEU A 60 -7.44 -13.98 4.69
N SER A 61 -7.13 -15.24 4.99
CA SER A 61 -8.12 -16.23 5.45
C SER A 61 -8.67 -15.92 6.84
N ILE A 62 -7.82 -15.44 7.76
CA ILE A 62 -8.24 -15.08 9.12
C ILE A 62 -8.73 -13.63 9.23
N ASN A 63 -8.58 -12.84 8.16
CA ASN A 63 -8.88 -11.41 8.10
C ASN A 63 -8.28 -10.62 9.29
N LYS A 64 -7.02 -10.92 9.63
CA LYS A 64 -6.28 -10.25 10.72
C LYS A 64 -4.85 -9.99 10.31
N GLU A 65 -4.35 -8.84 10.77
CA GLU A 65 -2.96 -8.44 10.66
C GLU A 65 -2.13 -8.92 11.86
N PRO A 66 -0.83 -9.23 11.65
CA PRO A 66 0.09 -9.49 12.75
C PRO A 66 0.26 -8.21 13.58
N ARG A 67 0.32 -8.37 14.90
CA ARG A 67 0.66 -7.25 15.79
C ARG A 67 2.11 -6.85 15.56
N MET A 68 2.34 -5.72 14.92
CA MET A 68 3.67 -5.18 14.63
C MET A 68 3.77 -3.70 15.04
N LYS A 69 4.98 -3.24 15.37
CA LYS A 69 5.33 -1.85 15.61
C LYS A 69 5.20 -1.09 14.31
N THR A 70 4.26 -0.15 14.29
CA THR A 70 3.65 0.41 13.08
C THR A 70 4.47 1.48 12.36
N HIS A 71 5.62 1.90 12.90
CA HIS A 71 6.33 3.07 12.36
C HIS A 71 7.13 2.79 11.07
N THR A 72 7.41 1.52 10.74
CA THR A 72 8.07 1.14 9.50
C THR A 72 7.51 -0.17 8.95
N ASP A 73 6.70 -0.05 7.91
CA ASP A 73 6.03 -1.16 7.24
C ASP A 73 6.98 -2.01 6.37
N CYS A 74 7.91 -1.36 5.66
CA CYS A 74 8.96 -2.07 4.91
C CYS A 74 10.29 -1.30 4.88
N LEU A 75 11.39 -2.03 4.68
CA LEU A 75 12.69 -1.48 4.30
C LEU A 75 13.19 -2.14 3.02
N SER A 76 13.52 -1.33 2.02
CA SER A 76 14.26 -1.77 0.83
C SER A 76 15.77 -1.54 1.03
N SER A 77 16.59 -2.30 0.31
CA SER A 77 18.03 -2.06 0.22
C SER A 77 18.39 -0.76 -0.53
N HIS A 78 17.40 -0.11 -1.15
CA HIS A 78 17.57 1.14 -1.88
C HIS A 78 17.35 2.34 -0.95
N ARG A 79 17.88 3.50 -1.35
CA ARG A 79 17.59 4.76 -0.67
C ARG A 79 16.10 5.06 -0.80
N MET A 80 15.38 4.99 0.31
CA MET A 80 13.97 5.37 0.37
C MET A 80 13.83 6.75 0.99
N VAL A 81 12.95 7.57 0.42
CA VAL A 81 12.53 8.84 1.01
C VAL A 81 11.13 8.63 1.56
N LYS A 82 10.94 8.85 2.86
CA LYS A 82 9.61 8.82 3.48
C LYS A 82 9.00 10.21 3.33
N LEU A 83 7.89 10.31 2.62
CA LEU A 83 7.10 11.52 2.46
C LEU A 83 5.72 11.30 3.10
N PRO A 84 5.03 12.38 3.52
CA PRO A 84 3.59 12.32 3.76
C PRO A 84 2.86 11.81 2.52
N GLY A 85 1.69 11.20 2.72
CA GLY A 85 0.82 10.81 1.61
C GLY A 85 0.45 12.02 0.76
N LEU A 86 0.50 11.86 -0.56
CA LEU A 86 0.25 12.95 -1.49
C LEU A 86 -1.25 13.23 -1.58
N ILE A 87 -1.60 14.47 -1.90
CA ILE A 87 -2.97 14.92 -2.11
C ILE A 87 -3.12 15.31 -3.57
N ASP A 88 -4.03 14.64 -4.27
CA ASP A 88 -4.39 14.99 -5.65
C ASP A 88 -5.67 15.82 -5.64
N VAL A 89 -5.50 17.11 -5.93
CA VAL A 89 -6.58 18.09 -5.87
C VAL A 89 -7.49 18.08 -7.09
N HIS A 90 -7.23 17.27 -8.11
CA HIS A 90 -8.03 17.29 -9.34
C HIS A 90 -8.12 15.90 -9.98
N VAL A 91 -9.13 15.12 -9.58
CA VAL A 91 -9.33 13.75 -10.05
C VAL A 91 -10.70 13.57 -10.71
N HIS A 92 -10.76 12.83 -11.81
CA HIS A 92 -12.00 12.45 -12.47
C HIS A 92 -12.30 10.96 -12.25
N VAL A 93 -13.08 10.65 -11.22
CA VAL A 93 -13.50 9.27 -10.88
C VAL A 93 -14.59 8.69 -11.77
N ARG A 94 -15.25 9.53 -12.59
CA ARG A 94 -16.27 9.14 -13.60
C ARG A 94 -17.54 8.46 -13.06
N GLU A 95 -17.67 8.33 -11.74
CA GLU A 95 -18.84 7.81 -11.05
C GLU A 95 -19.54 8.95 -10.26
N PRO A 96 -20.86 9.18 -10.44
CA PRO A 96 -21.84 8.38 -11.20
C PRO A 96 -21.77 8.53 -12.74
N GLY A 97 -22.23 7.50 -13.45
CA GLY A 97 -22.52 7.54 -14.89
C GLY A 97 -21.54 6.79 -15.79
N ALA A 98 -20.28 7.17 -15.81
CA ALA A 98 -19.28 6.64 -16.76
C ALA A 98 -18.33 5.61 -16.10
N THR A 99 -18.89 4.69 -15.30
CA THR A 99 -18.15 3.69 -14.50
C THR A 99 -17.32 2.70 -15.34
N HIS A 100 -17.62 2.55 -16.63
CA HIS A 100 -16.81 1.77 -17.56
C HIS A 100 -15.41 2.38 -17.82
N LYS A 101 -15.22 3.68 -17.52
CA LYS A 101 -13.92 4.35 -17.63
C LYS A 101 -13.14 4.25 -16.34
N GLU A 102 -13.78 4.60 -15.23
CA GLU A 102 -13.21 4.61 -13.89
C GLU A 102 -14.36 4.64 -12.88
N ASP A 103 -14.14 4.15 -11.67
CA ASP A 103 -15.08 4.29 -10.55
C ASP A 103 -14.34 4.63 -9.24
N PHE A 104 -15.06 4.88 -8.14
CA PHE A 104 -14.41 5.23 -6.87
C PHE A 104 -13.48 4.12 -6.35
N SER A 105 -13.77 2.84 -6.61
CA SER A 105 -12.95 1.72 -6.15
C SER A 105 -11.66 1.61 -6.95
N THR A 106 -11.74 1.66 -8.29
CA THR A 106 -10.56 1.53 -9.16
C THR A 106 -9.70 2.79 -9.15
N GLY A 107 -10.31 3.98 -9.16
CA GLY A 107 -9.60 5.25 -9.14
C GLY A 107 -8.83 5.48 -7.83
N THR A 108 -9.44 5.19 -6.68
CA THR A 108 -8.74 5.32 -5.38
C THR A 108 -7.71 4.22 -5.16
N ALA A 109 -7.92 3.00 -5.70
CA ALA A 109 -6.87 1.97 -5.72
C ALA A 109 -5.64 2.43 -6.52
N ALA A 110 -5.86 3.04 -7.69
CA ALA A 110 -4.80 3.59 -8.51
C ALA A 110 -4.08 4.76 -7.81
N ALA A 111 -4.83 5.63 -7.13
CA ALA A 111 -4.26 6.73 -6.33
C ALA A 111 -3.31 6.19 -5.25
N LEU A 112 -3.73 5.19 -4.47
CA LEU A 112 -2.88 4.56 -3.45
C LEU A 112 -1.63 3.92 -4.04
N ALA A 113 -1.76 3.22 -5.18
CA ALA A 113 -0.61 2.63 -5.87
C ALA A 113 0.41 3.70 -6.32
N GLY A 114 -0.05 4.93 -6.59
CA GLY A 114 0.79 6.09 -6.91
C GLY A 114 1.32 6.87 -5.71
N GLY A 115 0.95 6.49 -4.47
CA GLY A 115 1.33 7.21 -3.26
C GLY A 115 0.44 8.41 -2.91
N ILE A 116 -0.73 8.53 -3.56
CA ILE A 116 -1.77 9.51 -3.22
C ILE A 116 -2.69 8.90 -2.17
N THR A 117 -2.86 9.60 -1.06
CA THR A 117 -3.69 9.14 0.07
C THR A 117 -4.99 9.92 0.20
N LEU A 118 -5.13 11.06 -0.48
CA LEU A 118 -6.37 11.82 -0.58
C LEU A 118 -6.60 12.32 -2.00
N ILE A 119 -7.82 12.14 -2.52
CA ILE A 119 -8.23 12.68 -3.82
C ILE A 119 -9.35 13.72 -3.69
N CYS A 120 -9.40 14.68 -4.60
CA CYS A 120 -10.53 15.60 -4.76
C CYS A 120 -11.25 15.31 -6.08
N ALA A 121 -12.41 14.67 -6.00
CA ALA A 121 -13.19 14.24 -7.15
C ALA A 121 -13.97 15.42 -7.78
N MET A 122 -13.77 15.62 -9.08
CA MET A 122 -14.43 16.67 -9.86
C MET A 122 -15.91 16.35 -10.13
N PRO A 123 -16.79 17.37 -10.19
CA PRO A 123 -18.24 17.19 -10.21
C PRO A 123 -18.83 16.89 -11.60
N ASN A 124 -18.00 16.79 -12.64
CA ASN A 124 -18.41 16.61 -14.04
C ASN A 124 -18.74 15.15 -14.39
N THR A 125 -19.57 14.54 -13.55
CA THR A 125 -20.12 13.19 -13.69
C THR A 125 -21.47 13.23 -14.43
N ALA A 126 -22.13 12.08 -14.58
CA ALA A 126 -23.48 11.99 -15.13
C ALA A 126 -24.38 11.18 -14.18
N PRO A 127 -25.23 11.83 -13.37
CA PRO A 127 -25.52 13.27 -13.33
C PRO A 127 -24.35 14.12 -12.82
N ALA A 128 -24.30 15.39 -13.22
CA ALA A 128 -23.33 16.35 -12.69
C ALA A 128 -23.68 16.70 -11.24
N ILE A 129 -22.65 16.93 -10.40
CA ILE A 129 -22.84 17.22 -8.99
C ILE A 129 -23.07 18.72 -8.81
N THR A 130 -24.33 19.15 -8.83
CA THR A 130 -24.74 20.56 -8.76
C THR A 130 -25.80 20.85 -7.70
N ASP A 131 -26.39 19.83 -7.10
CA ASP A 131 -27.44 19.96 -6.08
C ASP A 131 -27.28 18.95 -4.93
N GLN A 132 -28.16 19.04 -3.93
CA GLN A 132 -28.10 18.18 -2.75
C GLN A 132 -28.31 16.69 -3.09
N ALA A 133 -29.17 16.38 -4.06
CA ALA A 133 -29.51 15.00 -4.39
C ALA A 133 -28.34 14.30 -5.08
N THR A 134 -27.76 14.96 -6.09
CA THR A 134 -26.58 14.49 -6.82
C THR A 134 -25.34 14.41 -5.93
N PHE A 135 -25.15 15.37 -5.01
CA PHE A 135 -24.10 15.32 -4.01
C PHE A 135 -24.27 14.14 -3.04
N SER A 136 -25.48 13.90 -2.55
CA SER A 136 -25.75 12.78 -1.63
C SER A 136 -25.49 11.44 -2.32
N LEU A 137 -25.90 11.30 -3.59
CA LEU A 137 -25.60 10.11 -4.39
C LEU A 137 -24.09 9.88 -4.52
N ALA A 138 -23.33 10.89 -4.92
CA ALA A 138 -21.88 10.77 -5.08
C ALA A 138 -21.19 10.46 -3.74
N LYS A 139 -21.66 11.07 -2.64
CA LYS A 139 -21.16 10.82 -1.29
C LYS A 139 -21.38 9.37 -0.86
N ASP A 140 -22.56 8.81 -1.13
CA ASP A 140 -22.89 7.43 -0.77
C ASP A 140 -22.07 6.43 -1.59
N LEU A 141 -21.88 6.70 -2.89
CA LEU A 141 -21.02 5.89 -3.77
C LEU A 141 -19.56 5.93 -3.32
N ALA A 142 -19.04 7.11 -2.99
CA ALA A 142 -17.69 7.28 -2.47
C ALA A 142 -17.52 6.55 -1.13
N ALA A 143 -18.47 6.70 -0.20
CA ALA A 143 -18.43 6.04 1.11
C ALA A 143 -18.43 4.51 1.00
N ALA A 144 -19.12 3.96 0.00
CA ALA A 144 -19.19 2.52 -0.22
C ALA A 144 -17.94 1.93 -0.91
N LYS A 145 -17.21 2.72 -1.71
CA LYS A 145 -16.22 2.20 -2.67
C LYS A 145 -14.81 2.77 -2.53
N ALA A 146 -14.66 3.98 -1.99
CA ALA A 146 -13.36 4.63 -1.89
C ALA A 146 -12.42 3.83 -0.96
N ARG A 147 -11.17 3.72 -1.39
CA ARG A 147 -10.10 3.02 -0.66
C ARG A 147 -9.11 3.96 0.02
N CYS A 148 -9.14 5.24 -0.33
CA CYS A 148 -8.38 6.30 0.30
C CYS A 148 -9.32 7.46 0.69
N ASP A 149 -8.78 8.44 1.41
CA ASP A 149 -9.56 9.61 1.79
C ASP A 149 -9.99 10.40 0.55
N TYR A 150 -11.13 11.07 0.63
CA TYR A 150 -11.69 11.77 -0.51
C TYR A 150 -12.40 13.07 -0.12
N ALA A 151 -12.36 14.02 -1.04
CA ALA A 151 -13.21 15.19 -1.10
C ALA A 151 -13.99 15.17 -2.42
N ILE A 152 -15.16 15.80 -2.44
CA ILE A 152 -16.04 15.89 -3.60
C ILE A 152 -16.29 17.36 -3.86
N PHE A 153 -15.93 17.83 -5.06
CA PHE A 153 -16.27 19.18 -5.51
C PHE A 153 -17.77 19.28 -5.86
N LEU A 154 -18.30 20.49 -5.79
CA LEU A 154 -19.67 20.84 -6.13
C LEU A 154 -19.65 22.00 -7.14
N GLY A 155 -20.51 21.94 -8.15
CA GLY A 155 -20.61 22.99 -9.17
C GLY A 155 -19.73 22.71 -10.38
N ALA A 156 -20.22 21.86 -11.28
CA ALA A 156 -19.60 21.51 -12.55
C ALA A 156 -19.70 22.61 -13.62
#